data_AF-A0AAW7ILJ5-F1
#
_entry.id   AF-A0AAW7ILJ5-F1
#
_cell.length_a   1.000
_cell.length_b   1.000
_cell.length_c   1.000
_cell.angle_alpha   90.00
_cell.angle_beta   90.00
_cell.angle_gamma   90.00
#
_symmetry.space_group_name_H-M   'P 1'
#
loop_
_entity.id
_entity.type
_entity.pdbx_description
1 polymer ?
#
loop_
_entity_poly.entity_id
_entity_poly.type
_entity_poly.pdbx_seq_one_letter_code
_entity_poly.pdbx_strand_id
1 'polypeptide(L)' 'MLEPFANLVKIAHRRGKFRAHEHSVENHANSDVQFMTPSVPIELRGEEEIDVVLENVIEGEEEIHKADAADYGL' A
#
# COMPACT_ATOMS: atom_id res chain seq x y z
N MET A 1 -13.11 -4.97 -7.76
CA MET A 1 -13.27 -5.44 -6.38
C MET A 1 -12.22 -6.50 -6.13
N LEU A 2 -11.28 -6.19 -5.24
CA LEU A 2 -10.16 -7.06 -4.83
C LEU A 2 -10.55 -7.99 -3.68
N GLU A 3 -11.71 -7.76 -3.07
CA GLU A 3 -12.30 -8.51 -1.97
C GLU A 3 -12.38 -10.04 -2.21
N PRO A 4 -12.63 -10.55 -3.43
CA PRO A 4 -12.60 -12.00 -3.68
C PRO A 4 -11.19 -12.62 -3.60
N PHE A 5 -10.14 -11.80 -3.62
CA PHE A 5 -8.74 -12.23 -3.74
C PHE A 5 -7.89 -11.90 -2.50
N ALA A 6 -8.31 -10.93 -1.68
CA ALA A 6 -7.60 -10.53 -0.47
C ALA A 6 -8.55 -9.93 0.57
N ASN A 7 -8.27 -10.18 1.85
CA ASN A 7 -9.03 -9.63 2.98
C ASN A 7 -8.74 -8.14 3.24
N LEU A 8 -7.54 -7.68 2.86
CA LEU A 8 -7.10 -6.30 3.01
C LEU A 8 -6.04 -6.02 1.95
N VAL A 9 -6.15 -4.89 1.25
CA VAL A 9 -5.12 -4.44 0.31
C VAL A 9 -4.61 -3.09 0.76
N LYS A 10 -3.29 -2.95 0.92
CA LYS A 10 -2.66 -1.65 1.19
C LYS A 10 -1.94 -1.17 -0.06
N ILE A 11 -2.17 0.08 -0.44
CA ILE A 11 -1.48 0.71 -1.56
C ILE A 11 -0.68 1.91 -1.03
N ALA A 12 0.65 1.76 -1.02
CA ALA A 12 1.57 2.83 -0.68
C ALA A 12 1.93 3.65 -1.92
N HIS A 13 2.03 4.98 -1.77
CA HIS A 13 2.48 5.84 -2.85
C HIS A 13 3.09 7.13 -2.34
N ARG A 14 4.22 7.54 -2.94
CA ARG A 14 5.02 8.70 -2.55
C ARG A 14 4.31 10.06 -2.61
N ARG A 15 3.16 10.17 -3.30
CA ARG A 15 2.42 11.44 -3.40
C ARG A 15 1.07 11.30 -2.74
N GLY A 16 0.62 12.35 -2.06
CA GLY A 16 -0.65 12.40 -1.33
C GLY A 16 -1.95 12.33 -2.16
N LYS A 17 -1.88 12.15 -3.48
CA LYS A 17 -3.07 11.84 -4.29
C LYS A 17 -2.73 10.80 -5.36
N PHE A 18 -3.47 9.70 -5.34
CA PHE A 18 -3.48 8.74 -6.44
C PHE A 18 -4.09 9.39 -7.68
N ARG A 19 -3.37 9.32 -8.81
CA ARG A 19 -3.88 9.76 -10.12
C ARG A 19 -4.45 8.56 -10.87
N ALA A 20 -5.46 7.92 -10.31
CA ALA A 20 -6.29 6.98 -11.04
C ALA A 20 -7.52 7.71 -11.60
N HIS A 21 -8.13 7.16 -12.65
CA HIS A 21 -9.39 7.68 -13.19
C HIS A 21 -10.47 7.61 -12.10
N GLU A 22 -11.34 8.62 -11.98
CA GLU A 22 -12.32 8.75 -10.88
C GLU A 22 -13.14 7.46 -10.65
N HIS A 23 -13.56 6.80 -11.73
CA HIS A 23 -14.32 5.56 -11.67
C HIS A 23 -13.56 4.38 -11.04
N SER A 24 -12.23 4.35 -11.12
CA SER A 24 -11.39 3.33 -10.48
C SER A 24 -11.14 3.64 -9.00
N VAL A 25 -11.09 4.93 -8.65
CA VAL A 25 -10.94 5.39 -7.25
C VAL A 25 -12.22 5.16 -6.46
N GLU A 26 -13.39 5.48 -7.03
CA GLU A 26 -14.69 5.26 -6.38
C GLU A 26 -15.00 3.77 -6.16
N ASN A 27 -14.63 2.92 -7.12
CA ASN A 27 -14.76 1.46 -6.98
C ASN A 27 -13.74 0.84 -6.01
N HIS A 28 -12.64 1.54 -5.70
CA HIS A 28 -11.67 1.12 -4.67
C HIS A 28 -12.03 1.65 -3.27
N ALA A 29 -12.67 2.81 -3.18
CA ALA A 29 -13.13 3.38 -1.92
C ALA A 29 -14.29 2.57 -1.28
N ASN A 30 -15.03 1.80 -2.09
CA ASN A 30 -16.03 0.85 -1.62
C ASN A 30 -15.48 -0.57 -1.32
N SER A 31 -14.16 -0.75 -1.46
CA SER A 31 -13.44 -1.99 -1.15
C SER A 31 -12.52 -1.81 0.06
N ASP A 32 -12.11 -2.90 0.71
CA ASP A 32 -11.17 -2.92 1.85
C ASP A 32 -9.73 -2.56 1.45
N VAL A 33 -9.57 -1.44 0.74
CA VAL A 33 -8.29 -0.90 0.28
C VAL A 33 -7.89 0.28 1.18
N GLN A 34 -6.70 0.22 1.77
CA GLN A 34 -6.12 1.30 2.56
C GLN A 34 -5.00 2.00 1.79
N PHE A 35 -5.01 3.33 1.79
CA PHE A 35 -4.00 4.13 1.11
C PHE A 35 -2.96 4.66 2.09
N MET A 36 -1.70 4.26 1.90
CA MET A 36 -0.56 4.70 2.71
C MET A 36 0.22 5.78 1.94
N THR A 37 -0.31 6.99 1.96
CA THR A 37 0.29 8.14 1.26
C THR A 37 0.56 9.29 2.22
N PRO A 38 1.71 9.95 2.13
CA PRO A 38 2.73 9.83 1.10
C PRO A 38 3.92 8.94 1.54
N SER A 39 3.85 7.62 1.30
CA SER A 39 4.90 6.70 1.77
C SER A 39 5.53 5.88 0.62
N VAL A 40 6.77 5.44 0.82
CA VAL A 40 7.51 4.54 -0.10
C VAL A 40 8.03 3.32 0.63
N PRO A 41 8.01 2.13 0.01
CA PRO A 41 8.69 0.97 0.58
C PRO A 41 10.20 1.17 0.51
N ILE A 42 10.87 1.04 1.65
CA ILE A 42 12.34 1.14 1.76
C ILE A 42 12.99 -0.20 2.04
N GLU A 43 12.24 -1.16 2.57
CA GLU A 43 12.73 -2.51 2.86
C GLU A 43 11.60 -3.54 2.88
N LEU A 44 11.90 -4.76 2.43
CA LEU A 44 11.05 -5.94 2.59
C LEU A 44 11.86 -7.02 3.32
N ARG A 45 11.30 -7.57 4.39
CA ARG A 45 11.94 -8.61 5.20
C ARG A 45 11.00 -9.81 5.35
N GLY A 46 11.56 -11.02 5.37
CA GLY A 46 10.79 -12.25 5.55
C GLY A 46 10.42 -12.96 4.24
N GLU A 47 10.09 -14.25 4.36
CA GLU A 47 9.76 -15.12 3.23
C GLU A 47 8.28 -15.56 3.24
N GLU A 48 7.79 -16.09 4.36
CA GLU A 48 6.39 -16.54 4.51
C GLU A 48 5.45 -15.43 5.02
N GLU A 49 5.95 -14.57 5.92
CA GLU A 49 5.26 -13.35 6.38
C GLU A 49 6.21 -12.18 6.09
N ILE A 50 5.75 -11.22 5.28
CA ILE A 50 6.58 -10.13 4.79
C ILE A 50 6.35 -8.91 5.68
N ASP A 51 7.41 -8.46 6.34
CA ASP A 51 7.47 -7.13 6.95
C ASP A 51 7.84 -6.10 5.87
N VAL A 52 6.87 -5.24 5.55
CA VAL A 52 7.02 -4.11 4.63
C VAL A 52 7.34 -2.87 5.45
N VAL A 53 8.55 -2.32 5.28
CA VAL A 53 8.95 -1.06 5.91
C VAL A 53 8.63 0.09 4.96
N LEU A 54 7.74 0.97 5.39
CA LEU A 54 7.35 2.18 4.66
C LEU A 54 7.94 3.42 5.32
N GLU A 55 8.56 4.29 4.54
CA GLU A 55 8.99 5.63 4.97
C GLU A 55 7.99 6.68 4.49
N ASN A 56 7.50 7.51 5.40
CA ASN A 56 6.74 8.72 5.06
C ASN A 56 7.69 9.75 4.45
N VAL A 57 7.47 10.14 3.19
CA VAL A 57 8.41 11.01 2.46
C VAL A 57 8.39 12.47 2.92
N ILE A 58 7.45 12.86 3.78
CA ILE A 58 7.36 14.21 4.35
C ILE A 58 7.98 14.23 5.74
N GLU A 59 7.62 13.26 6.58
CA GLU A 59 7.99 13.24 8.00
C GLU A 59 9.29 12.45 8.27
N GLY A 60 9.67 11.55 7.36
CA GLY A 60 10.82 10.65 7.52
C GLY A 60 10.56 9.53 8.53
N GLU A 61 9.31 9.32 8.95
CA GLU A 61 8.93 8.28 9.89
C GLU A 61 8.77 6.93 9.19
N GLU A 62 9.25 5.88 9.85
CA GLU A 62 9.15 4.49 9.38
C GLU A 62 8.00 3.76 10.06
N GLU A 63 7.18 3.07 9.27
CA GLU A 63 6.14 2.17 9.75
C GLU A 63 6.34 0.77 9.18
N ILE A 64 6.04 -0.25 9.99
CA ILE A 64 6.12 -1.66 9.58
C ILE A 64 4.70 -2.19 9.37
N HIS A 65 4.48 -2.85 8.23
CA HIS A 65 3.26 -3.56 7.93
C HIS A 65 3.53 -5.01 7.56
N LYS A 66 2.77 -5.93 8.14
CA LYS A 66 2.78 -7.33 7.77
C LYS A 66 1.93 -7.57 6.54
N ALA A 67 2.41 -8.40 5.63
CA ALA A 67 1.72 -8.80 4.42
C ALA A 67 2.03 -10.26 4.04
N ASP A 68 1.04 -10.97 3.50
CA ASP A 68 1.23 -12.30 2.92
C ASP A 68 1.93 -12.24 1.54
N ALA A 69 1.82 -11.08 0.86
CA ALA A 69 2.43 -10.83 -0.44
C ALA A 69 2.70 -9.32 -0.62
N ALA A 70 3.81 -8.99 -1.29
CA ALA A 70 4.16 -7.62 -1.63
C ALA A 70 4.66 -7.55 -3.08
N ASP A 71 4.17 -6.57 -3.83
CA ASP A 71 4.64 -6.22 -5.16
C ASP A 71 5.02 -4.74 -5.18
N TYR A 72 6.19 -4.43 -5.72
CA TYR A 72 6.72 -3.07 -5.81
C TYR A 72 7.35 -2.84 -7.18
N GLY A 73 7.02 -1.72 -7.80
CA GLY A 73 7.57 -1.35 -9.10
C GLY A 73 9.01 -0.86 -8.96
N LEU A 74 9.92 -1.48 -9.72
CA LEU A 74 11.27 -0.96 -10.00
C LEU A 74 11.22 0.18 -11.03
#